data_AF-A0A257MZU3-F1
#
_entry.id   AF-A0A257MZU3-F1
#
_cell.length_a   1.000
_cell.length_b   1.000
_cell.length_c   1.000
_cell.angle_alpha   90.00
_cell.angle_beta   90.00
_cell.angle_gamma   90.00
#
_symmetry.space_group_name_H-M   'P 1'
#
loop_
_entity.id
_entity.type
_entity.pdbx_description
1 polymer ?
#
loop_
_entity_poly.entity_id
_entity_poly.type
_entity_poly.pdbx_seq_one_letter_code
_entity_poly.pdbx_strand_id
1 'polypeptide(L)'
;MTILLFDESEQFESDEWTLKMSAQGKMLKNHNVRHVLLVHGTFAGNDALGLFDLFEPIDQKLTGSTIITDTLKTQGKKLLNHLAKDIGNYTPEYAQAFGKALNHEISCALFTWGSGNYHLARLKGTIELAETLANIITQDKILDTERILLLGHSHAGQLFALLTTFLENGEKAQRLYKIMENSQHLGNIEELLSNLEKIKTVNLDIVTFGTPVRYSWGDYKKYRLMAIINHRSEANISGLLGTRDGDYVQQWGVEGTDIFPPNETALNDELNAVLDKGRDIPALIDSLANKGRRQAHTANNKPVGKTLLVDYKDNAVTLSERLDINEGNAFQYLYYC
;
A
#
# COMPACT_ATOMS: atom_id res chain seq x y z
N MET A 1 2.94 4.25 26.01
CA MET A 1 3.65 3.39 25.05
C MET A 1 2.93 2.06 25.06
N THR A 2 2.27 1.70 23.97
CA THR A 2 1.73 0.34 23.79
C THR A 2 2.64 -0.32 22.77
N ILE A 3 3.57 -1.14 23.24
CA ILE A 3 4.31 -2.05 22.37
C ILE A 3 3.27 -3.10 21.94
N LEU A 4 2.88 -3.08 20.67
CA LEU A 4 2.06 -4.14 20.11
C LEU A 4 3.01 -5.31 19.82
N LEU A 5 3.04 -6.27 20.73
CA LEU A 5 3.69 -7.56 20.48
C LEU A 5 2.80 -8.31 19.49
N PHE A 6 3.35 -8.62 18.32
CA PHE A 6 2.67 -9.46 17.35
C PHE A 6 2.90 -10.92 17.73
N ASP A 7 1.83 -11.63 18.05
CA ASP A 7 1.88 -13.05 18.40
C ASP A 7 1.50 -13.88 17.17
N GLU A 8 2.52 -14.35 16.45
CA GLU A 8 2.34 -15.25 15.30
C GLU A 8 1.83 -16.66 15.68
N SER A 9 1.71 -16.98 16.98
CA SER A 9 1.28 -18.32 17.40
C SER A 9 -0.22 -18.53 17.25
N GLU A 10 -1.00 -17.47 17.00
CA GLU A 10 -2.44 -17.57 16.81
C GLU A 10 -2.81 -18.14 15.45
N GLN A 11 -3.42 -19.32 15.47
CA GLN A 11 -3.93 -19.93 14.27
C GLN A 11 -5.13 -19.13 13.73
N PHE A 12 -5.09 -18.77 12.44
CA PHE A 12 -6.19 -18.17 11.71
C PHE A 12 -7.49 -19.00 11.90
N GLU A 13 -8.62 -18.31 12.10
CA GLU A 13 -9.95 -18.91 12.40
C GLU A 13 -10.05 -19.73 13.69
N SER A 14 -9.04 -19.71 14.57
CA SER A 14 -9.21 -20.26 15.93
C SER A 14 -10.24 -19.48 16.74
N ASP A 15 -10.72 -20.08 17.84
CA ASP A 15 -11.62 -19.42 18.78
C ASP A 15 -10.97 -18.15 19.38
N GLU A 16 -9.66 -18.19 19.66
CA GLU A 16 -8.92 -17.04 20.19
C GLU A 16 -8.85 -15.91 19.15
N TRP A 17 -8.50 -16.24 17.91
CA TRP A 17 -8.50 -15.28 16.81
C TRP A 17 -9.88 -14.63 16.62
N THR A 18 -10.93 -15.45 16.62
CA THR A 18 -12.31 -14.99 16.45
C THR A 18 -12.73 -14.07 17.60
N LEU A 19 -12.39 -14.42 18.83
CA LEU A 19 -12.67 -13.60 20.02
C LEU A 19 -11.96 -12.25 19.94
N LYS A 20 -10.68 -12.22 19.54
CA LYS A 20 -9.90 -10.99 19.37
C LYS A 20 -10.47 -10.11 18.27
N MET A 21 -10.76 -10.67 17.09
CA MET A 21 -11.35 -9.93 15.98
C MET A 21 -12.75 -9.40 16.32
N SER A 22 -13.54 -10.16 17.09
CA SER A 22 -14.84 -9.68 17.59
C SER A 22 -14.70 -8.51 18.56
N ALA A 23 -13.69 -8.55 19.45
CA ALA A 23 -13.37 -7.41 20.31
C ALA A 23 -12.97 -6.17 19.49
N GLN A 24 -12.17 -6.34 18.43
CA GLN A 24 -11.86 -5.26 17.49
C GLN A 24 -13.11 -4.74 16.77
N GLY A 25 -14.01 -5.62 16.34
CA GLY A 25 -15.29 -5.22 15.72
C GLY A 25 -16.15 -4.36 16.63
N LYS A 26 -16.21 -4.68 17.93
CA LYS A 26 -16.89 -3.82 18.93
C LYS A 26 -16.22 -2.44 19.03
N MET A 27 -14.88 -2.40 19.01
CA MET A 27 -14.16 -1.12 19.03
C MET A 27 -14.43 -0.30 17.77
N LEU A 28 -14.40 -0.91 16.58
CA LEU A 28 -14.71 -0.26 15.31
C LEU A 28 -16.13 0.29 15.30
N LYS A 29 -17.11 -0.49 15.76
CA LYS A 29 -18.51 -0.07 15.89
C LYS A 29 -18.66 1.12 16.82
N ASN A 30 -17.98 1.11 17.97
CA ASN A 30 -18.00 2.23 18.92
C ASN A 30 -17.40 3.53 18.33
N HIS A 31 -16.65 3.43 17.24
CA HIS A 31 -16.14 4.56 16.47
C HIS A 31 -16.94 4.81 15.17
N ASN A 32 -18.15 4.28 15.06
CA ASN A 32 -19.06 4.43 13.92
C ASN A 32 -18.51 3.90 12.59
N VAL A 33 -17.61 2.92 12.62
CA VAL A 33 -17.19 2.22 11.40
C VAL A 33 -18.30 1.26 10.98
N ARG A 34 -18.68 1.31 9.70
CA ARG A 34 -19.78 0.49 9.14
C ARG A 34 -19.34 -0.45 8.04
N HIS A 35 -18.23 -0.13 7.41
CA HIS A 35 -17.68 -0.94 6.35
C HIS A 35 -16.15 -1.00 6.48
N VAL A 36 -15.58 -2.18 6.27
CA VAL A 36 -14.15 -2.39 6.08
C VAL A 36 -13.90 -2.84 4.65
N LEU A 37 -13.12 -2.05 3.91
CA LEU A 37 -12.69 -2.41 2.57
C LEU A 37 -11.21 -2.81 2.61
N LEU A 38 -10.98 -4.09 2.32
CA LEU A 38 -9.66 -4.69 2.20
C LEU A 38 -9.16 -4.47 0.77
N VAL A 39 -8.05 -3.75 0.62
CA VAL A 39 -7.52 -3.31 -0.68
C VAL A 39 -6.18 -3.97 -0.93
N HIS A 40 -6.14 -4.77 -1.98
CA HIS A 40 -4.98 -5.54 -2.38
C HIS A 40 -3.84 -4.67 -2.93
N GLY A 41 -2.59 -5.06 -2.69
CA GLY A 41 -1.41 -4.34 -3.17
C GLY A 41 -0.36 -5.21 -3.84
N THR A 42 -0.66 -5.76 -5.03
CA THR A 42 0.29 -6.44 -5.95
C THR A 42 0.97 -7.71 -5.33
N PHE A 43 1.36 -8.81 -6.00
CA PHE A 43 1.77 -9.14 -7.38
C PHE A 43 0.98 -10.34 -7.93
N ALA A 44 -0.04 -10.11 -8.75
CA ALA A 44 -0.68 -11.17 -9.53
C ALA A 44 -0.40 -10.96 -11.03
N GLY A 45 0.65 -11.60 -11.56
CA GLY A 45 0.91 -11.63 -13.01
C GLY A 45 2.38 -11.54 -13.45
N ASN A 46 2.59 -11.46 -14.77
CA ASN A 46 3.89 -11.41 -15.45
C ASN A 46 4.73 -10.15 -15.15
N ASP A 47 4.18 -9.16 -14.47
CA ASP A 47 4.83 -7.90 -14.10
C ASP A 47 6.10 -8.10 -13.28
N ALA A 48 6.15 -9.18 -12.49
CA ALA A 48 7.33 -9.53 -11.71
C ALA A 48 8.52 -9.98 -12.58
N LEU A 49 8.26 -10.41 -13.82
CA LEU A 49 9.32 -10.78 -14.78
C LEU A 49 9.96 -9.55 -15.40
N GLY A 50 9.17 -8.53 -15.76
CA GLY A 50 9.67 -7.27 -16.32
C GLY A 50 10.50 -6.45 -15.33
N LEU A 51 10.42 -6.74 -14.03
CA LEU A 51 11.29 -6.16 -13.01
C LEU A 51 12.74 -6.61 -13.15
N PHE A 52 12.99 -7.87 -13.49
CA PHE A 52 14.38 -8.37 -13.64
C PHE A 52 15.11 -7.69 -14.79
N ASP A 53 14.39 -7.31 -15.84
CA ASP A 53 14.93 -6.61 -17.00
C ASP A 53 15.30 -5.15 -16.66
N LEU A 54 14.69 -4.57 -15.61
CA LEU A 54 14.97 -3.22 -15.12
C LEU A 54 16.29 -3.15 -14.32
N PHE A 55 16.74 -4.27 -13.74
CA PHE A 55 17.98 -4.35 -12.97
C PHE A 55 19.23 -4.51 -13.82
N GLU A 56 19.10 -5.06 -15.03
CA GLU A 56 20.24 -5.38 -15.88
C GLU A 56 21.11 -4.14 -16.19
N PRO A 57 20.52 -2.97 -16.54
CA PRO A 57 21.29 -1.76 -16.77
C PRO A 57 21.85 -1.13 -15.49
N ILE A 58 21.21 -1.36 -14.34
CA ILE A 58 21.59 -0.78 -13.03
C ILE A 58 22.78 -1.53 -12.46
N ASP A 59 22.72 -2.86 -12.48
CA ASP A 59 23.80 -3.73 -12.05
C ASP A 59 25.06 -3.46 -12.88
N GLN A 60 24.94 -3.39 -14.21
CA GLN A 60 26.04 -3.03 -15.09
C GLN A 60 26.67 -1.67 -14.73
N LYS A 61 25.86 -0.70 -14.34
CA LYS A 61 26.31 0.66 -13.99
C LYS A 61 26.93 0.75 -12.59
N LEU A 62 26.49 -0.07 -11.65
CA LEU A 62 26.98 -0.08 -10.26
C LEU A 62 28.18 -1.02 -10.06
N THR A 63 28.21 -2.16 -10.74
CA THR A 63 29.22 -3.22 -10.54
C THR A 63 30.20 -3.36 -11.70
N GLY A 64 29.93 -2.71 -12.85
CA GLY A 64 30.74 -2.83 -14.07
C GLY A 64 30.54 -4.17 -14.80
N SER A 65 29.56 -4.97 -14.40
CA SER A 65 29.26 -6.29 -14.94
C SER A 65 27.77 -6.63 -14.83
N THR A 66 27.28 -7.53 -15.66
CA THR A 66 25.92 -8.07 -15.57
C THR A 66 25.93 -9.31 -14.69
N ILE A 67 26.04 -9.16 -13.36
CA ILE A 67 25.94 -10.24 -12.37
C ILE A 67 24.48 -10.35 -11.88
N ILE A 68 23.50 -10.21 -12.77
CA ILE A 68 22.20 -10.84 -12.54
C ILE A 68 22.36 -12.30 -12.94
N THR A 69 22.94 -13.09 -12.04
CA THR A 69 23.08 -14.53 -12.25
C THR A 69 21.70 -15.15 -12.50
N ASP A 70 21.62 -16.15 -13.36
CA ASP A 70 20.41 -16.98 -13.51
C ASP A 70 19.93 -17.51 -12.16
N THR A 71 20.82 -17.66 -11.19
CA THR A 71 20.54 -17.97 -9.79
C THR A 71 19.70 -16.91 -9.08
N LEU A 72 19.98 -15.61 -9.26
CA LEU A 72 19.17 -14.50 -8.73
C LEU A 72 17.80 -14.41 -9.41
N LYS A 73 17.73 -14.58 -10.73
CA LYS A 73 16.44 -14.69 -11.45
C LYS A 73 15.63 -15.88 -10.94
N THR A 74 16.29 -17.01 -10.65
CA THR A 74 15.63 -18.24 -10.18
C THR A 74 15.24 -18.18 -8.70
N GLN A 75 16.06 -17.56 -7.84
CA GLN A 75 15.75 -17.35 -6.43
C GLN A 75 14.70 -16.25 -6.24
N GLY A 76 14.80 -15.14 -6.98
CA GLY A 76 13.78 -14.11 -7.04
C GLY A 76 12.45 -14.65 -7.56
N LYS A 77 12.44 -15.46 -8.62
CA LYS A 77 11.22 -16.17 -9.07
C LYS A 77 10.66 -17.12 -8.01
N LYS A 78 11.50 -17.81 -7.23
CA LYS A 78 11.04 -18.68 -6.14
C LYS A 78 10.48 -17.88 -4.97
N LEU A 79 11.11 -16.77 -4.58
CA LEU A 79 10.61 -15.85 -3.56
C LEU A 79 9.32 -15.18 -4.01
N LEU A 80 9.23 -14.72 -5.25
CA LEU A 80 8.00 -14.15 -5.85
C LEU A 80 6.88 -15.18 -5.96
N ASN A 81 7.19 -16.42 -6.35
CA ASN A 81 6.22 -17.51 -6.34
C ASN A 81 5.79 -17.89 -4.92
N HIS A 82 6.64 -17.68 -3.91
CA HIS A 82 6.32 -17.92 -2.50
C HIS A 82 5.56 -16.73 -1.90
N LEU A 83 5.87 -15.49 -2.26
CA LEU A 83 5.06 -14.30 -1.94
C LEU A 83 3.69 -14.35 -2.61
N ALA A 84 3.62 -14.83 -3.86
CA ALA A 84 2.37 -15.06 -4.58
C ALA A 84 1.58 -16.27 -4.06
N LYS A 85 2.20 -17.22 -3.34
CA LYS A 85 1.55 -18.41 -2.78
C LYS A 85 1.27 -18.37 -1.28
N ASP A 86 2.09 -17.67 -0.49
CA ASP A 86 2.07 -17.73 0.98
C ASP A 86 1.90 -16.37 1.67
N ILE A 87 2.30 -15.22 1.09
CA ILE A 87 2.44 -14.00 1.92
C ILE A 87 2.19 -12.73 1.10
N GLY A 88 1.08 -12.03 1.37
CA GLY A 88 1.03 -10.59 1.10
C GLY A 88 -0.32 -9.95 0.78
N ASN A 89 -1.42 -10.71 0.76
CA ASN A 89 -2.70 -10.17 0.28
C ASN A 89 -3.92 -10.74 1.01
N TYR A 90 -4.96 -9.91 1.12
CA TYR A 90 -6.25 -10.33 1.64
C TYR A 90 -6.87 -11.38 0.71
N THR A 91 -7.10 -12.59 1.22
CA THR A 91 -7.82 -13.64 0.48
C THR A 91 -9.34 -13.48 0.67
N PRO A 92 -10.16 -14.02 -0.24
CA PRO A 92 -11.61 -14.08 -0.04
C PRO A 92 -11.99 -14.78 1.28
N GLU A 93 -11.26 -15.85 1.64
CA GLU A 93 -11.45 -16.59 2.89
C GLU A 93 -11.17 -15.70 4.10
N TYR A 94 -10.06 -14.95 4.08
CA TYR A 94 -9.76 -13.98 5.13
C TYR A 94 -10.84 -12.91 5.25
N ALA A 95 -11.27 -12.31 4.13
CA ALA A 95 -12.32 -11.29 4.15
C ALA A 95 -13.63 -11.82 4.72
N GLN A 96 -14.00 -13.06 4.37
CA GLN A 96 -15.19 -13.72 4.90
C GLN A 96 -15.06 -14.04 6.39
N ALA A 97 -13.94 -14.62 6.82
CA ALA A 97 -13.65 -14.94 8.21
C ALA A 97 -13.67 -13.69 9.08
N PHE A 98 -13.00 -12.64 8.60
CA PHE A 98 -12.93 -11.36 9.29
C PHE A 98 -14.31 -10.72 9.39
N GLY A 99 -15.08 -10.67 8.29
CA GLY A 99 -16.47 -10.19 8.31
C GLY A 99 -17.38 -10.95 9.28
N LYS A 100 -17.24 -12.28 9.37
CA LYS A 100 -17.96 -13.09 10.38
C LYS A 100 -17.56 -12.71 11.79
N ALA A 101 -16.25 -12.55 12.05
CA ALA A 101 -15.75 -12.20 13.37
C ALA A 101 -16.19 -10.80 13.83
N LEU A 102 -16.42 -9.88 12.90
CA LEU A 102 -17.03 -8.56 13.17
C LEU A 102 -18.54 -8.62 13.51
N ASN A 103 -19.08 -9.81 13.78
CA ASN A 103 -20.46 -10.08 14.18
C ASN A 103 -21.52 -9.65 13.14
N HIS A 104 -21.14 -9.56 11.86
CA HIS A 104 -22.00 -9.14 10.73
C HIS A 104 -22.61 -7.73 10.83
N GLU A 105 -22.27 -6.95 11.85
CA GLU A 105 -22.76 -5.57 12.02
C GLU A 105 -21.93 -4.54 11.26
N ILE A 106 -20.69 -4.93 10.91
CA ILE A 106 -19.78 -4.17 10.06
C ILE A 106 -19.55 -5.02 8.82
N SER A 107 -19.92 -4.49 7.65
CA SER A 107 -19.68 -5.15 6.37
C SER A 107 -18.18 -5.21 6.09
N CYS A 108 -17.71 -6.29 5.50
CA CYS A 108 -16.33 -6.44 5.07
C CYS A 108 -16.29 -6.91 3.62
N ALA A 109 -15.54 -6.20 2.78
CA ALA A 109 -15.39 -6.54 1.36
C ALA A 109 -13.92 -6.53 0.94
N LEU A 110 -13.63 -7.28 -0.12
CA LEU A 110 -12.34 -7.31 -0.79
C LEU A 110 -12.42 -6.52 -2.09
N PHE A 111 -11.47 -5.63 -2.31
CA PHE A 111 -11.26 -4.93 -3.57
C PHE A 111 -9.95 -5.37 -4.23
N THR A 112 -10.07 -5.79 -5.48
CA THR A 112 -8.96 -6.20 -6.34
C THR A 112 -8.89 -5.30 -7.57
N TRP A 113 -7.68 -5.01 -8.03
CA TRP A 113 -7.42 -4.20 -9.22
C TRP A 113 -6.22 -4.77 -9.98
N GLY A 114 -5.96 -4.24 -11.19
CA GLY A 114 -4.93 -4.76 -12.11
C GLY A 114 -3.49 -4.81 -11.55
N SER A 115 -3.21 -4.13 -10.44
CA SER A 115 -1.94 -4.24 -9.69
C SER A 115 -0.66 -3.83 -10.43
N GLY A 116 -0.80 -3.26 -11.64
CA GLY A 116 0.33 -2.90 -12.49
C GLY A 116 1.24 -1.83 -11.89
N ASN A 117 2.55 -2.05 -12.00
CA ASN A 117 3.56 -1.14 -11.49
C ASN A 117 3.85 0.02 -12.49
N TYR A 118 2.80 0.77 -12.86
CA TYR A 118 2.88 1.96 -13.71
C TYR A 118 1.70 2.90 -13.44
N HIS A 119 1.85 4.21 -13.75
CA HIS A 119 0.86 5.23 -13.41
C HIS A 119 -0.55 4.93 -13.91
N LEU A 120 -0.67 4.49 -15.16
CA LEU A 120 -1.96 4.21 -15.78
C LEU A 120 -2.74 3.09 -15.05
N ALA A 121 -2.08 2.02 -14.60
CA ALA A 121 -2.73 0.95 -13.83
C ALA A 121 -3.26 1.47 -12.49
N ARG A 122 -2.46 2.27 -11.79
CA ARG A 122 -2.84 2.84 -10.49
C ARG A 122 -4.00 3.84 -10.63
N LEU A 123 -4.01 4.61 -11.72
CA LEU A 123 -5.12 5.51 -12.03
C LEU A 123 -6.40 4.73 -12.34
N LYS A 124 -6.35 3.69 -13.19
CA LYS A 124 -7.50 2.81 -13.46
C LYS A 124 -8.02 2.17 -12.17
N GLY A 125 -7.15 1.60 -11.35
CA GLY A 125 -7.51 1.04 -10.05
C GLY A 125 -8.10 2.07 -9.07
N THR A 126 -7.70 3.34 -9.14
CA THR A 126 -8.28 4.42 -8.32
C THR A 126 -9.70 4.76 -8.76
N ILE A 127 -9.98 4.75 -10.07
CA ILE A 127 -11.31 4.99 -10.63
C ILE A 127 -12.26 3.86 -10.21
N GLU A 128 -11.81 2.60 -10.38
CA GLU A 128 -12.54 1.41 -9.93
C GLU A 128 -12.79 1.41 -8.41
N LEU A 129 -11.81 1.86 -7.62
CA LEU A 129 -11.95 2.02 -6.18
C LEU A 129 -13.01 3.08 -5.83
N ALA A 130 -13.03 4.22 -6.53
CA ALA A 130 -14.02 5.26 -6.32
C ALA A 130 -15.45 4.76 -6.64
N GLU A 131 -15.61 4.03 -7.74
CA GLU A 131 -16.88 3.38 -8.08
C GLU A 131 -17.31 2.39 -6.99
N THR A 132 -16.40 1.54 -6.54
CA THR A 132 -16.66 0.54 -5.48
C THR A 132 -17.12 1.21 -4.19
N LEU A 133 -16.44 2.26 -3.75
CA LEU A 133 -16.82 3.00 -2.54
C LEU A 133 -18.17 3.69 -2.70
N ALA A 134 -18.44 4.31 -3.84
CA ALA A 134 -19.73 4.94 -4.12
C ALA A 134 -20.89 3.92 -4.08
N ASN A 135 -20.66 2.72 -4.61
CA ASN A 135 -21.62 1.62 -4.58
C ASN A 135 -21.85 1.15 -3.14
N ILE A 136 -20.78 0.93 -2.37
CA ILE A 136 -20.87 0.56 -0.94
C ILE A 136 -21.70 1.60 -0.17
N ILE A 137 -21.38 2.89 -0.31
CA ILE A 137 -22.08 3.97 0.42
C ILE A 137 -23.58 3.95 0.09
N THR A 138 -23.92 3.76 -1.18
CA THR A 138 -25.31 3.79 -1.65
C THR A 138 -26.08 2.53 -1.23
N GLN A 139 -25.48 1.34 -1.40
CA GLN A 139 -26.12 0.06 -1.12
C GLN A 139 -26.27 -0.18 0.38
N ASP A 140 -25.22 0.07 1.15
CA ASP A 140 -25.20 -0.10 2.60
C ASP A 140 -25.85 1.09 3.34
N LYS A 141 -26.24 2.14 2.61
CA LYS A 141 -26.86 3.37 3.13
C LYS A 141 -26.04 4.02 4.24
N ILE A 142 -24.73 4.13 4.00
CA ILE A 142 -23.78 4.68 4.97
C ILE A 142 -24.07 6.17 5.18
N LEU A 143 -24.26 6.57 6.42
CA LEU A 143 -24.58 7.93 6.82
C LEU A 143 -23.31 8.80 6.88
N ASP A 144 -23.50 10.12 6.83
CA ASP A 144 -22.40 11.09 6.86
C ASP A 144 -21.61 11.12 8.18
N THR A 145 -22.23 10.66 9.26
CA THR A 145 -21.62 10.48 10.60
C THR A 145 -20.83 9.16 10.72
N GLU A 146 -21.00 8.26 9.77
CA GLU A 146 -20.37 6.94 9.75
C GLU A 146 -19.04 6.96 8.99
N ARG A 147 -18.28 5.87 9.14
CA ARG A 147 -16.91 5.76 8.66
C ARG A 147 -16.72 4.47 7.86
N ILE A 148 -15.89 4.56 6.82
CA ILE A 148 -15.37 3.41 6.08
C ILE A 148 -13.90 3.26 6.41
N LEU A 149 -13.51 2.06 6.84
CA LEU A 149 -12.11 1.70 7.09
C LEU A 149 -11.51 1.07 5.83
N LEU A 150 -10.50 1.72 5.25
CA LEU A 150 -9.73 1.22 4.12
C LEU A 150 -8.43 0.63 4.64
N LEU A 151 -8.23 -0.67 4.45
CA LEU A 151 -6.98 -1.35 4.81
C LEU A 151 -6.25 -1.73 3.53
N GLY A 152 -5.07 -1.15 3.30
CA GLY A 152 -4.30 -1.37 2.07
C GLY A 152 -2.88 -1.84 2.33
N HIS A 153 -2.41 -2.83 1.58
CA HIS A 153 -0.99 -3.21 1.58
C HIS A 153 -0.27 -2.57 0.39
N SER A 154 1.04 -2.33 0.49
CA SER A 154 1.90 -2.07 -0.68
C SER A 154 1.33 -0.95 -1.57
N HIS A 155 1.10 -1.22 -2.87
CA HIS A 155 0.57 -0.26 -3.84
C HIS A 155 -0.86 0.22 -3.58
N ALA A 156 -1.66 -0.45 -2.73
CA ALA A 156 -3.00 0.01 -2.38
C ALA A 156 -3.00 1.44 -1.82
N GLY A 157 -1.98 1.79 -1.02
CA GLY A 157 -1.87 3.14 -0.49
C GLY A 157 -1.62 4.21 -1.55
N GLN A 158 -1.12 3.85 -2.73
CA GLN A 158 -0.99 4.78 -3.86
C GLN A 158 -2.34 5.08 -4.51
N LEU A 159 -3.25 4.09 -4.56
CA LEU A 159 -4.64 4.33 -4.97
C LEU A 159 -5.33 5.27 -3.97
N PHE A 160 -5.08 5.10 -2.67
CA PHE A 160 -5.61 6.00 -1.64
C PHE A 160 -5.09 7.44 -1.77
N ALA A 161 -3.79 7.61 -2.05
CA ALA A 161 -3.21 8.94 -2.29
C ALA A 161 -3.79 9.60 -3.55
N LEU A 162 -4.02 8.86 -4.63
CA LEU A 162 -4.70 9.37 -5.83
C LEU A 162 -6.18 9.68 -5.56
N LEU A 163 -6.89 8.81 -4.83
CA LEU A 163 -8.28 9.05 -4.44
C LEU A 163 -8.41 10.35 -3.64
N THR A 164 -7.54 10.57 -2.66
CA THR A 164 -7.54 11.81 -1.88
C THR A 164 -7.19 13.03 -2.73
N THR A 165 -6.31 12.90 -3.72
CA THR A 165 -6.04 13.96 -4.72
C THR A 165 -7.33 14.35 -5.46
N PHE A 166 -8.11 13.37 -5.92
CA PHE A 166 -9.40 13.63 -6.58
C PHE A 166 -10.44 14.23 -5.63
N LEU A 167 -10.50 13.78 -4.37
CA LEU A 167 -11.42 14.31 -3.37
C LEU A 167 -11.09 15.76 -2.97
N GLU A 168 -9.81 16.13 -2.93
CA GLU A 168 -9.35 17.51 -2.75
C GLU A 168 -9.80 18.40 -3.92
N ASN A 169 -9.84 17.86 -5.14
CA ASN A 169 -10.24 18.55 -6.36
C ASN A 169 -9.36 19.78 -6.69
N GLY A 170 -8.09 19.75 -6.31
CA GLY A 170 -7.11 20.81 -6.58
C GLY A 170 -6.52 20.78 -8.00
N GLU A 171 -5.48 21.57 -8.24
CA GLU A 171 -4.83 21.70 -9.57
C GLU A 171 -4.38 20.35 -10.15
N LYS A 172 -3.80 19.48 -9.31
CA LYS A 172 -3.35 18.14 -9.74
C LYS A 172 -4.52 17.29 -10.26
N ALA A 173 -5.67 17.32 -9.56
CA ALA A 173 -6.88 16.63 -10.01
C ALA A 173 -7.40 17.19 -11.34
N GLN A 174 -7.43 18.52 -11.50
CA GLN A 174 -7.84 19.16 -12.76
C GLN A 174 -6.97 18.74 -13.95
N ARG A 175 -5.65 18.64 -13.74
CA ARG A 175 -4.72 18.15 -14.77
C ARG A 175 -4.95 16.68 -15.11
N LEU A 176 -5.27 15.85 -14.12
CA LEU A 176 -5.63 14.44 -14.34
C LEU A 176 -6.96 14.33 -15.10
N TYR A 177 -7.98 15.12 -14.76
CA TYR A 177 -9.25 15.13 -15.51
C TYR A 177 -9.02 15.48 -16.97
N LYS A 178 -8.20 16.48 -17.27
CA LYS A 178 -7.86 16.84 -18.65
C LYS A 178 -7.19 15.69 -19.42
N ILE A 179 -6.32 14.91 -18.78
CA ILE A 179 -5.72 13.71 -19.41
C ILE A 179 -6.80 12.65 -19.65
N MET A 180 -7.69 12.45 -18.68
CA MET A 180 -8.81 11.51 -18.80
C MET A 180 -9.78 11.92 -19.92
N GLU A 181 -10.09 13.21 -20.11
CA GLU A 181 -11.03 13.71 -21.13
C GLU A 181 -10.55 13.37 -22.54
N ASN A 182 -9.24 13.37 -22.73
CA ASN A 182 -8.60 13.09 -24.01
C ASN A 182 -8.31 11.58 -24.21
N SER A 183 -8.64 10.73 -23.24
CA SER A 183 -8.36 9.30 -23.28
C SER A 183 -9.65 8.50 -23.40
N GLN A 184 -9.72 7.65 -24.44
CA GLN A 184 -10.79 6.67 -24.56
C GLN A 184 -10.64 5.48 -23.60
N HIS A 185 -9.54 5.42 -22.85
CA HIS A 185 -9.17 4.27 -22.01
C HIS A 185 -9.38 4.50 -20.51
N LEU A 186 -9.66 5.73 -20.08
CA LEU A 186 -9.68 6.13 -18.66
C LEU A 186 -11.09 6.31 -18.06
N GLY A 187 -12.09 5.60 -18.59
CA GLY A 187 -13.45 5.61 -18.06
C GLY A 187 -14.17 6.95 -18.23
N ASN A 188 -15.39 7.04 -17.70
CA ASN A 188 -16.21 8.25 -17.78
C ASN A 188 -15.94 9.20 -16.60
N ILE A 189 -15.53 10.43 -16.89
CA ILE A 189 -15.25 11.45 -15.87
C ILE A 189 -16.50 11.88 -15.13
N GLU A 190 -17.64 12.00 -15.81
CA GLU A 190 -18.89 12.40 -15.15
C GLU A 190 -19.30 11.37 -14.09
N GLU A 191 -19.07 10.09 -14.38
CA GLU A 191 -19.28 9.00 -13.46
C GLU A 191 -18.29 9.05 -12.28
N LEU A 192 -17.00 9.27 -12.55
CA LEU A 192 -16.02 9.47 -11.49
C LEU A 192 -16.41 10.63 -10.58
N LEU A 193 -16.78 11.79 -11.13
CA LEU A 193 -17.21 12.96 -10.36
C LEU A 193 -18.44 12.66 -9.51
N SER A 194 -19.45 11.98 -10.08
CA SER A 194 -20.64 11.51 -9.36
C SER A 194 -20.28 10.57 -8.20
N ASN A 195 -19.33 9.67 -8.42
CA ASN A 195 -18.85 8.74 -7.39
C ASN A 195 -18.08 9.48 -6.28
N LEU A 196 -17.24 10.45 -6.63
CA LEU A 196 -16.52 11.29 -5.66
C LEU A 196 -17.49 12.11 -4.80
N GLU A 197 -18.58 12.65 -5.35
CA GLU A 197 -19.58 13.36 -4.55
C GLU A 197 -20.25 12.46 -3.50
N LYS A 198 -20.53 11.19 -3.83
CA LYS A 198 -21.02 10.22 -2.85
C LYS A 198 -19.97 9.95 -1.78
N ILE A 199 -18.70 9.75 -2.16
CA ILE A 199 -17.60 9.51 -1.21
C ILE A 199 -17.42 10.70 -0.27
N LYS A 200 -17.60 11.94 -0.75
CA LYS A 200 -17.48 13.15 0.08
C LYS A 200 -18.49 13.22 1.22
N THR A 201 -19.53 12.40 1.21
CA THR A 201 -20.53 12.38 2.29
C THR A 201 -19.99 11.71 3.56
N VAL A 202 -19.13 10.71 3.44
CA VAL A 202 -18.67 9.87 4.57
C VAL A 202 -17.25 10.21 5.04
N ASN A 203 -16.83 9.62 6.17
CA ASN A 203 -15.45 9.70 6.64
C ASN A 203 -14.64 8.47 6.22
N LEU A 204 -13.40 8.67 5.76
CA LEU A 204 -12.47 7.60 5.40
C LEU A 204 -11.39 7.44 6.46
N ASP A 205 -11.29 6.25 7.03
CA ASP A 205 -10.19 5.85 7.89
C ASP A 205 -9.25 4.98 7.09
N ILE A 206 -8.04 5.46 6.82
CA ILE A 206 -7.10 4.79 5.93
C ILE A 206 -5.96 4.21 6.75
N VAL A 207 -5.72 2.91 6.62
CA VAL A 207 -4.56 2.24 7.19
C VAL A 207 -3.77 1.61 6.06
N THR A 208 -2.48 1.90 6.01
CA THR A 208 -1.56 1.32 5.04
C THR A 208 -0.52 0.45 5.71
N PHE A 209 -0.12 -0.62 5.03
CA PHE A 209 0.92 -1.55 5.47
C PHE A 209 2.02 -1.60 4.40
N GLY A 210 3.19 -1.06 4.71
CA GLY A 210 4.36 -1.09 3.82
C GLY A 210 4.17 -0.29 2.51
N THR A 211 3.24 0.68 2.48
CA THR A 211 3.00 1.47 1.27
C THR A 211 4.22 2.32 0.90
N PRO A 212 4.64 2.32 -0.37
CA PRO A 212 5.69 3.21 -0.87
C PRO A 212 5.23 4.67 -0.92
N VAL A 213 6.04 5.58 -0.41
CA VAL A 213 5.79 7.03 -0.51
C VAL A 213 6.13 7.47 -1.93
N ARG A 214 5.09 7.58 -2.78
CA ARG A 214 5.23 8.06 -4.16
C ARG A 214 4.38 9.30 -4.38
N TYR A 215 3.07 9.10 -4.44
CA TYR A 215 2.17 10.22 -4.62
C TYR A 215 1.98 10.98 -3.30
N SER A 216 2.07 12.30 -3.39
CA SER A 216 1.53 13.16 -2.34
C SER A 216 0.04 12.89 -2.17
N TRP A 217 -0.41 12.82 -0.92
CA TRP A 217 -1.82 12.72 -0.58
C TRP A 217 -2.52 14.05 -0.82
N GLY A 218 -3.81 14.00 -1.11
CA GLY A 218 -4.62 15.22 -1.23
C GLY A 218 -4.92 15.85 0.14
N ASP A 219 -5.04 17.18 0.18
CA ASP A 219 -5.45 17.94 1.37
C ASP A 219 -6.98 17.92 1.54
N TYR A 220 -7.50 16.73 1.87
CA TYR A 220 -8.93 16.47 2.04
C TYR A 220 -9.30 16.26 3.52
N LYS A 221 -10.39 16.90 3.99
CA LYS A 221 -10.69 16.98 5.43
C LYS A 221 -11.36 15.75 6.03
N LYS A 222 -12.05 14.92 5.22
CA LYS A 222 -12.80 13.75 5.72
C LYS A 222 -12.03 12.44 5.56
N TYR A 223 -10.70 12.49 5.66
CA TYR A 223 -9.93 11.27 5.89
C TYR A 223 -8.90 11.42 7.00
N ARG A 224 -8.46 10.29 7.54
CA ARG A 224 -7.26 10.19 8.38
C ARG A 224 -6.43 9.00 7.93
N LEU A 225 -5.11 9.13 8.08
CA LEU A 225 -4.14 8.11 7.68
C LEU A 225 -3.38 7.57 8.89
N MET A 226 -3.25 6.24 8.94
CA MET A 226 -2.28 5.52 9.76
C MET A 226 -1.42 4.65 8.85
N ALA A 227 -0.15 5.01 8.70
CA ALA A 227 0.81 4.20 7.96
C ALA A 227 1.57 3.30 8.93
N ILE A 228 1.57 1.99 8.67
CA ILE A 228 2.32 1.00 9.41
C ILE A 228 3.46 0.54 8.50
N ILE A 229 4.69 0.68 8.99
CA ILE A 229 5.91 0.41 8.23
C ILE A 229 6.76 -0.59 9.02
N ASN A 230 7.07 -1.73 8.40
CA ASN A 230 8.05 -2.65 8.97
C ASN A 230 9.46 -2.05 8.89
N HIS A 231 10.11 -1.85 10.03
CA HIS A 231 11.39 -1.17 10.12
C HIS A 231 12.40 -1.97 10.96
N ARG A 232 13.57 -2.27 10.38
CA ARG A 232 14.73 -2.85 11.06
C ARG A 232 15.95 -1.93 10.99
N SER A 233 16.76 -1.92 12.05
CA SER A 233 17.86 -0.97 12.30
C SER A 233 19.07 -1.14 11.38
N GLU A 234 19.30 -2.32 10.83
CA GLU A 234 20.39 -2.59 9.88
C GLU A 234 19.79 -3.22 8.63
N ALA A 235 19.98 -2.62 7.44
CA ALA A 235 19.69 -3.34 6.20
C ALA A 235 20.91 -3.34 5.31
N ASN A 236 21.20 -4.53 4.80
CA ASN A 236 22.21 -4.74 3.79
C ASN A 236 21.56 -4.64 2.40
N ILE A 237 22.29 -4.13 1.41
CA ILE A 237 21.86 -4.11 0.01
C ILE A 237 21.65 -5.56 -0.49
N SER A 238 22.40 -6.53 0.03
CA SER A 238 22.15 -7.95 -0.23
C SER A 238 20.86 -8.49 0.39
N GLY A 239 20.30 -7.81 1.41
CA GLY A 239 19.03 -8.14 2.06
C GLY A 239 17.79 -7.68 1.28
N LEU A 240 17.93 -6.72 0.34
CA LEU A 240 16.84 -6.23 -0.52
C LEU A 240 16.15 -7.37 -1.30
N LEU A 241 16.91 -8.40 -1.64
CA LEU A 241 16.46 -9.50 -2.51
C LEU A 241 15.82 -10.64 -1.73
N GLY A 242 15.87 -10.63 -0.38
CA GLY A 242 15.40 -11.71 0.47
C GLY A 242 14.40 -11.31 1.55
N THR A 243 13.84 -10.08 1.47
CA THR A 243 12.89 -9.51 2.46
C THR A 243 13.37 -9.54 3.92
N ARG A 244 14.67 -9.78 4.15
CA ARG A 244 15.20 -10.21 5.45
C ARG A 244 15.44 -9.07 6.43
N ASP A 245 15.51 -7.82 5.97
CA ASP A 245 15.87 -6.68 6.79
C ASP A 245 14.85 -5.51 6.75
N GLY A 246 13.55 -5.77 6.52
CA GLY A 246 12.43 -4.79 6.67
C GLY A 246 11.45 -4.70 5.48
N ASP A 247 10.50 -3.73 5.50
CA ASP A 247 9.54 -3.46 4.40
C ASP A 247 10.27 -2.83 3.20
N TYR A 248 11.05 -3.64 2.49
CA TYR A 248 11.66 -3.23 1.22
C TYR A 248 10.63 -2.85 0.17
N VAL A 249 9.38 -3.28 0.29
CA VAL A 249 8.25 -2.87 -0.55
C VAL A 249 8.16 -1.34 -0.67
N GLN A 250 8.55 -0.58 0.35
CA GLN A 250 8.59 0.88 0.25
C GLN A 250 9.60 1.43 -0.77
N GLN A 251 10.56 0.63 -1.21
CA GLN A 251 11.54 0.97 -2.25
C GLN A 251 11.05 0.56 -3.65
N TRP A 252 9.95 -0.18 -3.72
CA TRP A 252 9.35 -0.67 -4.95
C TRP A 252 8.06 0.10 -5.20
N GLY A 253 7.84 0.57 -6.43
CA GLY A 253 6.70 1.44 -6.70
C GLY A 253 6.90 2.90 -6.30
N VAL A 254 8.11 3.33 -5.96
CA VAL A 254 8.53 4.74 -5.82
C VAL A 254 8.91 5.34 -7.18
N GLU A 255 9.22 6.64 -7.21
CA GLU A 255 9.72 7.31 -8.42
C GLU A 255 10.86 6.53 -9.09
N GLY A 256 10.79 6.41 -10.41
CA GLY A 256 11.80 5.74 -11.23
C GLY A 256 11.70 4.21 -11.30
N THR A 257 10.76 3.57 -10.59
CA THR A 257 10.62 2.10 -10.54
C THR A 257 9.54 1.52 -11.45
N ASP A 258 8.88 2.31 -12.30
CA ASP A 258 7.81 1.78 -13.16
C ASP A 258 8.32 0.78 -14.20
N ILE A 259 7.51 -0.25 -14.44
CA ILE A 259 7.70 -1.14 -15.59
C ILE A 259 7.09 -0.52 -16.85
N PHE A 260 7.44 -1.07 -18.02
CA PHE A 260 6.75 -0.70 -19.25
C PHE A 260 5.28 -1.08 -19.14
N PRO A 261 4.34 -0.13 -19.37
CA PRO A 261 2.95 -0.50 -19.46
C PRO A 261 2.80 -1.40 -20.70
N PRO A 262 2.06 -2.52 -20.61
CA PRO A 262 1.93 -3.48 -21.71
C PRO A 262 1.30 -2.84 -22.95
N ASN A 263 0.45 -1.83 -22.76
CA ASN A 263 -0.21 -1.02 -23.78
C ASN A 263 -0.24 0.45 -23.33
N GLU A 264 -0.63 1.38 -24.21
CA GLU A 264 -0.93 2.79 -23.85
C GLU A 264 0.27 3.58 -23.25
N THR A 265 1.49 3.31 -23.73
CA THR A 265 2.72 4.00 -23.26
C THR A 265 2.61 5.52 -23.33
N ALA A 266 2.07 6.07 -24.42
CA ALA A 266 1.93 7.53 -24.59
C ALA A 266 1.07 8.16 -23.48
N LEU A 267 -0.05 7.51 -23.13
CA LEU A 267 -0.93 7.96 -22.06
C LEU A 267 -0.24 7.87 -20.69
N ASN A 268 0.52 6.80 -20.45
CA ASN A 268 1.31 6.68 -19.23
C ASN A 268 2.41 7.76 -19.15
N ASP A 269 2.98 8.16 -20.29
CA ASP A 269 3.97 9.22 -20.36
C ASP A 269 3.35 10.61 -20.11
N GLU A 270 2.12 10.86 -20.56
CA GLU A 270 1.36 12.07 -20.19
C GLU A 270 1.14 12.15 -18.67
N LEU A 271 0.86 11.01 -18.02
CA LEU A 271 0.68 10.95 -16.56
C LEU A 271 1.98 11.28 -15.79
N ASN A 272 3.16 10.96 -16.34
CA ASN A 272 4.45 11.33 -15.72
C ASN A 272 4.59 12.85 -15.55
N ALA A 273 3.94 13.66 -16.40
CA ALA A 273 4.02 15.11 -16.32
C ALA A 273 3.21 15.70 -15.15
N VAL A 274 2.26 14.94 -14.59
CA VAL A 274 1.35 15.39 -13.52
C VAL A 274 1.66 14.72 -12.18
N LEU A 275 2.06 13.45 -12.22
CA LEU A 275 2.36 12.65 -11.04
C LEU A 275 3.85 12.80 -10.69
N ASP A 276 4.64 11.74 -10.85
CA ASP A 276 6.09 11.74 -10.66
C ASP A 276 6.72 11.04 -11.87
N LYS A 277 8.04 11.01 -12.00
CA LYS A 277 8.66 10.28 -13.09
C LYS A 277 8.47 8.77 -12.91
N GLY A 278 7.80 8.13 -13.87
CA GLY A 278 7.65 6.67 -13.86
C GLY A 278 8.98 5.94 -13.91
N ARG A 279 9.84 6.27 -14.87
CA ARG A 279 11.15 5.62 -15.11
C ARG A 279 12.27 6.65 -15.16
N ASP A 280 13.18 6.57 -14.21
CA ASP A 280 14.33 7.46 -14.08
C ASP A 280 15.40 6.73 -13.26
N ILE A 281 16.44 6.22 -13.94
CA ILE A 281 17.53 5.46 -13.31
C ILE A 281 18.25 6.29 -12.25
N PRO A 282 18.64 7.57 -12.52
CA PRO A 282 19.10 8.47 -11.47
C PRO A 282 18.17 8.54 -10.25
N ALA A 283 16.86 8.78 -10.44
CA ALA A 283 15.92 8.86 -9.32
C ALA A 283 15.82 7.54 -8.55
N LEU A 284 15.89 6.40 -9.24
CA LEU A 284 15.95 5.08 -8.61
C LEU A 284 17.22 4.90 -7.78
N ILE A 285 18.38 5.24 -8.33
CA ILE A 285 19.65 5.20 -7.58
C ILE A 285 19.57 6.12 -6.36
N ASP A 286 19.04 7.34 -6.51
CA ASP A 286 18.88 8.29 -5.41
C ASP A 286 17.91 7.77 -4.35
N SER A 287 16.81 7.14 -4.75
CA SER A 287 15.84 6.51 -3.84
C SER A 287 16.44 5.34 -3.06
N LEU A 288 17.27 4.52 -3.71
CA LEU A 288 17.99 3.42 -3.09
C LEU A 288 19.15 3.91 -2.19
N ALA A 289 19.82 4.99 -2.59
CA ALA A 289 20.98 5.56 -1.89
C ALA A 289 20.58 6.43 -0.69
N ASN A 290 19.49 7.18 -0.78
CA ASN A 290 18.94 7.99 0.30
C ASN A 290 18.14 7.10 1.25
N LYS A 291 18.87 6.40 2.12
CA LYS A 291 18.43 5.44 3.16
C LYS A 291 17.52 6.04 4.26
N GLY A 292 16.60 6.94 3.95
CA GLY A 292 15.55 7.37 4.85
C GLY A 292 14.38 6.38 4.80
N ARG A 293 14.48 5.21 5.44
CA ARG A 293 13.38 4.21 5.57
C ARG A 293 12.24 4.66 6.48
N ARG A 294 12.06 5.98 6.59
CA ARG A 294 11.19 6.71 7.51
C ARG A 294 10.63 7.94 6.82
N GLN A 295 10.36 7.85 5.51
CA GLN A 295 9.67 8.95 4.84
C GLN A 295 8.24 8.98 5.34
N ALA A 296 7.88 10.08 5.98
CA ALA A 296 6.49 10.35 6.30
C ALA A 296 5.72 10.51 4.98
N HIS A 297 4.50 10.01 4.94
CA HIS A 297 3.57 10.40 3.90
C HIS A 297 3.32 11.90 3.99
N THR A 298 3.20 12.59 2.85
CA THR A 298 3.01 14.04 2.80
C THR A 298 1.82 14.48 1.96
N ALA A 299 1.19 15.58 2.36
CA ALA A 299 0.28 16.39 1.56
C ALA A 299 0.82 17.83 1.54
N ASN A 300 0.98 18.45 0.37
CA ASN A 300 1.53 19.81 0.22
C ASN A 300 2.85 20.02 1.00
N ASN A 301 3.78 19.06 0.90
CA ASN A 301 5.08 19.03 1.61
C ASN A 301 5.00 19.02 3.14
N LYS A 302 3.84 18.69 3.72
CA LYS A 302 3.65 18.52 5.16
C LYS A 302 3.32 17.07 5.48
N PRO A 303 3.84 16.50 6.58
CA PRO A 303 3.46 15.16 7.02
C PRO A 303 1.94 15.02 7.16
N VAL A 304 1.39 13.89 6.71
CA VAL A 304 -0.03 13.57 6.80
C VAL A 304 -0.24 12.27 7.56
N GLY A 305 -1.24 12.27 8.44
CA GLY A 305 -1.56 11.12 9.27
C GLY A 305 -0.50 10.81 10.33
N LYS A 306 -0.53 9.57 10.82
CA LYS A 306 0.45 9.03 11.77
C LYS A 306 1.21 7.90 11.11
N THR A 307 2.50 7.78 11.42
CA THR A 307 3.33 6.67 10.96
C THR A 307 3.80 5.85 12.16
N LEU A 308 3.49 4.57 12.17
CA LEU A 308 3.98 3.59 13.14
C LEU A 308 5.08 2.76 12.49
N LEU A 309 6.27 2.80 13.09
CA LEU A 309 7.36 1.91 12.77
C LEU A 309 7.21 0.66 13.63
N VAL A 310 7.10 -0.51 13.01
CA VAL A 310 6.94 -1.80 13.68
C VAL A 310 8.09 -2.70 13.25
N ASP A 311 8.64 -3.52 14.14
CA ASP A 311 9.49 -4.64 13.73
C ASP A 311 8.66 -5.91 13.86
N TYR A 312 8.34 -6.55 12.73
CA TYR A 312 7.52 -7.75 12.72
C TYR A 312 8.25 -8.98 13.28
N LYS A 313 9.57 -8.94 13.46
CA LYS A 313 10.38 -10.04 14.02
C LYS A 313 10.17 -11.41 13.36
N ASP A 314 9.76 -11.44 12.09
CA ASP A 314 9.55 -12.62 11.22
C ASP A 314 10.81 -13.50 11.01
N ASN A 315 11.96 -13.10 11.54
CA ASN A 315 13.21 -13.89 11.56
C ASN A 315 13.62 -14.40 12.96
N ALA A 316 12.82 -14.17 13.99
CA ALA A 316 13.18 -14.56 15.36
C ALA A 316 13.03 -16.08 15.55
N VAL A 317 14.16 -16.75 15.84
CA VAL A 317 14.25 -18.20 16.04
C VAL A 317 13.77 -18.58 17.44
N THR A 318 13.79 -17.64 18.39
CA THR A 318 13.41 -17.86 19.79
C THR A 318 12.42 -16.82 20.34
N LEU A 319 11.64 -17.20 21.36
CA LEU A 319 10.66 -16.32 22.02
C LEU A 319 11.33 -15.11 22.71
N SER A 320 12.57 -15.26 23.19
CA SER A 320 13.38 -14.18 23.77
C SER A 320 13.77 -13.11 22.74
N GLU A 321 14.07 -13.51 21.51
CA GLU A 321 14.32 -12.59 20.39
C GLU A 321 13.01 -11.90 19.94
N ARG A 322 11.89 -12.64 19.96
CA ARG A 322 10.53 -12.10 19.73
C ARG A 322 10.10 -11.06 20.78
N LEU A 323 10.57 -11.14 22.01
CA LEU A 323 10.18 -10.24 23.09
C LEU A 323 11.20 -9.13 23.40
N ASP A 324 12.40 -9.17 22.81
CA ASP A 324 13.52 -8.25 23.09
C ASP A 324 13.73 -7.98 24.59
N ILE A 325 13.70 -9.06 25.38
CA ILE A 325 14.10 -9.02 26.79
C ILE A 325 15.61 -9.27 26.83
N ASN A 326 16.38 -8.28 26.38
CA ASN A 326 17.78 -8.18 26.77
C ASN A 326 17.88 -7.18 27.92
N GLU A 327 18.08 -7.71 29.12
CA GLU A 327 18.51 -6.95 30.28
C GLU A 327 19.81 -6.20 29.92
N GLY A 328 19.71 -4.92 29.54
CA GLY A 328 20.93 -4.14 29.36
C GLY A 328 20.84 -2.80 28.64
N ASN A 329 19.89 -2.54 27.75
CA ASN A 329 19.83 -1.26 27.02
C ASN A 329 18.40 -0.88 26.64
N ALA A 330 17.56 -0.60 27.64
CA ALA A 330 16.34 0.16 27.42
C ALA A 330 16.72 1.61 27.07
N PHE A 331 16.00 2.21 26.12
CA PHE A 331 16.03 3.63 25.71
C PHE A 331 17.11 4.06 24.72
N GLN A 332 16.85 3.80 23.43
CA GLN A 332 17.17 4.64 22.27
C GLN A 332 16.59 3.83 21.10
N TYR A 333 15.49 4.20 20.45
CA TYR A 333 15.34 5.32 19.54
C TYR A 333 13.85 5.72 19.45
N LEU A 334 13.55 6.93 19.91
CA LEU A 334 12.28 7.65 19.69
C LEU A 334 12.54 8.79 18.69
N TYR A 335 11.47 9.52 18.32
CA TYR A 335 11.34 10.66 17.40
C TYR A 335 10.83 10.24 16.00
N TYR A 336 9.66 10.67 15.51
CA TYR A 336 8.91 11.92 15.69
C TYR A 336 7.38 11.71 15.85
N CYS A 337 6.72 12.65 16.54
CA CYS A 337 5.29 12.73 16.85
C CYS A 337 4.38 12.97 15.65
#